data_AF-A0A965RC29-F1
#
_entry.id   AF-A0A965RC29-F1
#
_cell.length_a   1.000
_cell.length_b   1.000
_cell.length_c   1.000
_cell.angle_alpha   90.00
_cell.angle_beta   90.00
_cell.angle_gamma   90.00
#
_symmetry.space_group_name_H-M   'P 1'
#
loop_
_entity.id
_entity.type
_entity.pdbx_description
1 polymer ?
#
loop_
_entity_poly.entity_id
_entity_poly.type
_entity_poly.pdbx_seq_one_letter_code
_entity_poly.pdbx_strand_id
1 'polypeptide(L)'
;MHESMLDYGNRRYLKVALSLCAVSIVAYAVHDPLSPPNGGTWLGYTLGGIGAALIIWLTALGIRKRSYASSLGTLRGWTSAHVYLGLSLIVVATLHTGFQFGWNLHTLCYVLMLIVIASGIFGMVVYLRYPQLMSSNRAGR
;
A
#
# COMPACT_ATOMS: atom_id res chain seq x y z
N MET A 1 -11.59 -20.14 16.10
CA MET A 1 -10.44 -19.21 15.96
C MET A 1 -10.51 -18.57 14.59
N HIS A 2 -10.95 -17.31 14.50
CA HIS A 2 -10.96 -16.58 13.23
C HIS A 2 -9.55 -16.05 12.99
N GLU A 3 -8.79 -16.66 12.08
CA GLU A 3 -7.54 -16.04 11.69
C GLU A 3 -7.81 -14.76 10.91
N SER A 4 -7.34 -13.62 11.42
CA SER A 4 -7.50 -12.32 10.80
C SER A 4 -6.82 -12.30 9.42
N MET A 5 -7.44 -11.66 8.42
CA MET A 5 -6.84 -11.49 7.08
C MET A 5 -5.42 -10.90 7.12
N LEU A 6 -5.10 -10.15 8.18
CA LEU A 6 -3.79 -9.52 8.42
C LEU A 6 -2.69 -10.50 8.87
N ASP A 7 -3.04 -11.68 9.39
CA ASP A 7 -2.08 -12.66 9.90
C ASP A 7 -1.72 -13.74 8.87
N TYR A 8 -2.11 -13.54 7.61
CA TYR A 8 -1.89 -14.53 6.55
C TYR A 8 -0.39 -14.82 6.34
N GLY A 9 0.02 -16.06 6.61
CA GLY A 9 1.37 -16.55 6.38
C GLY A 9 2.45 -15.84 7.21
N ASN A 10 2.27 -15.72 8.53
CA ASN A 10 3.25 -15.17 9.47
C ASN A 10 3.67 -13.71 9.17
N ARG A 11 2.68 -12.88 8.79
CA ARG A 11 2.86 -11.45 8.47
C ARG A 11 3.89 -11.19 7.36
N ARG A 12 4.05 -12.14 6.41
CA ARG A 12 5.05 -12.05 5.32
C ARG A 12 4.94 -10.73 4.54
N TYR A 13 3.74 -10.29 4.22
CA TYR A 13 3.52 -9.05 3.45
C TYR A 13 3.77 -7.77 4.26
N LEU A 14 3.56 -7.81 5.60
CA LEU A 14 4.01 -6.73 6.48
C LEU A 14 5.54 -6.63 6.45
N LYS A 15 6.26 -7.75 6.52
CA LYS A 15 7.73 -7.76 6.43
C LYS A 15 8.22 -7.24 5.09
N VAL A 16 7.54 -7.57 3.98
CA VAL A 16 7.86 -7.06 2.64
C VAL A 16 7.60 -5.54 2.55
N ALA A 17 6.44 -5.06 3.02
CA ALA A 17 6.15 -3.63 3.03
C ALA A 17 7.14 -2.84 3.92
N LEU A 18 7.48 -3.39 5.08
CA LEU A 18 8.36 -2.75 6.04
C LEU A 18 9.81 -2.76 5.57
N SER A 19 10.27 -3.85 4.94
CA SER A 19 11.58 -3.89 4.26
C SER A 19 11.62 -2.94 3.07
N LEU A 20 10.57 -2.85 2.26
CA LEU A 20 10.49 -1.88 1.17
C LEU A 20 10.57 -0.43 1.68
N CYS A 21 9.82 -0.09 2.74
CA CYS A 21 9.91 1.21 3.40
C CYS A 21 11.31 1.46 3.96
N ALA A 22 11.87 0.50 4.69
CA ALA A 22 13.19 0.63 5.29
C ALA A 22 14.28 0.81 4.22
N VAL A 23 14.25 0.02 3.15
CA VAL A 23 15.17 0.16 2.01
C VAL A 23 15.01 1.51 1.34
N SER A 24 13.77 1.99 1.16
CA SER A 24 13.50 3.32 0.57
C SER A 24 14.01 4.46 1.45
N ILE A 25 13.82 4.34 2.77
CA ILE A 25 14.28 5.32 3.77
C ILE A 25 15.81 5.31 3.84
N VAL A 26 16.43 4.14 3.89
CA VAL A 26 17.90 4.01 3.90
C VAL A 26 18.50 4.52 2.59
N ALA A 27 17.90 4.18 1.45
CA ALA A 27 18.34 4.69 0.15
C ALA A 27 18.24 6.22 0.09
N TYR A 28 17.18 6.82 0.65
CA TYR A 28 17.04 8.27 0.75
C TYR A 28 18.04 8.89 1.75
N ALA A 29 18.30 8.25 2.89
CA ALA A 29 19.20 8.74 3.93
C ALA A 29 20.69 8.62 3.56
N VAL A 30 21.05 7.61 2.76
CA VAL A 30 22.43 7.41 2.27
C VAL A 30 22.71 8.28 1.05
N HIS A 31 21.67 8.71 0.33
CA HIS A 31 21.87 9.57 -0.83
C HIS A 31 21.99 11.03 -0.39
N ASP A 32 23.22 11.52 -0.24
CA ASP A 32 23.54 12.95 -0.15
C ASP A 32 23.39 13.58 -1.55
N PRO A 33 22.42 14.49 -1.78
CA PRO A 33 22.27 15.14 -3.07
C PRO A 33 23.05 16.46 -3.09
N LEU A 34 23.85 16.69 -4.14
CA LEU A 34 24.52 17.98 -4.41
C LEU A 34 23.53 19.13 -4.76
N SER A 35 22.23 18.88 -4.73
CA SER A 35 21.15 19.83 -5.07
C SER A 35 19.92 19.52 -4.22
N PRO A 36 18.97 20.45 -4.06
CA PRO A 36 17.76 20.22 -3.29
C PRO A 36 17.07 18.90 -3.72
N PRO A 37 16.57 18.08 -2.78
CA PRO A 37 15.90 16.82 -3.11
C PRO A 37 14.70 17.08 -4.02
N ASN A 38 14.83 16.75 -5.30
CA ASN A 38 13.80 16.94 -6.31
C ASN A 38 13.44 15.57 -6.91
N GLY A 39 12.16 15.35 -7.26
CA GLY A 39 11.70 14.12 -7.91
C GLY A 39 12.34 13.84 -9.28
N GLY A 40 13.05 14.81 -9.87
CA GLY A 40 13.83 14.65 -11.09
C GLY A 40 15.25 14.09 -10.90
N THR A 41 15.66 13.80 -9.66
CA THR A 41 16.93 13.11 -9.38
C THR A 41 16.86 11.65 -9.81
N TRP A 42 18.02 11.01 -10.05
CA TRP A 42 18.07 9.59 -10.40
C TRP A 42 17.37 8.70 -9.36
N LEU A 43 17.48 9.07 -8.06
CA LEU A 43 16.74 8.42 -6.98
C LEU A 43 15.23 8.66 -7.05
N GLY A 44 14.81 9.88 -7.39
CA GLY A 44 13.40 10.19 -7.65
C GLY A 44 12.81 9.31 -8.75
N TYR A 45 13.52 9.09 -9.86
CA TYR A 45 13.09 8.20 -10.94
C TYR A 45 12.99 6.73 -10.51
N THR A 46 13.94 6.22 -9.72
CA THR A 46 13.89 4.83 -9.25
C THR A 46 12.76 4.61 -8.24
N LEU A 47 12.56 5.54 -7.29
CA LEU A 47 11.41 5.52 -6.38
C LEU A 47 10.08 5.65 -7.14
N GLY A 48 10.02 6.52 -8.15
CA GLY A 48 8.85 6.70 -9.00
C GLY A 48 8.52 5.43 -9.81
N GLY A 49 9.53 4.77 -10.35
CA GLY A 49 9.38 3.48 -11.05
C GLY A 49 8.89 2.36 -10.14
N ILE A 50 9.44 2.27 -8.91
CA ILE A 50 8.95 1.34 -7.89
C ILE A 50 7.50 1.67 -7.51
N GLY A 51 7.18 2.96 -7.31
CA GLY A 51 5.82 3.43 -7.07
C GLY A 51 4.84 3.04 -8.17
N ALA A 52 5.23 3.21 -9.44
CA ALA A 52 4.42 2.80 -10.59
C ALA A 52 4.18 1.28 -10.63
N ALA A 53 5.22 0.48 -10.39
CA ALA A 53 5.11 -0.98 -10.29
C ALA A 53 4.17 -1.40 -9.16
N LEU A 54 4.22 -0.73 -8.01
CA LEU A 54 3.28 -0.94 -6.91
C LEU A 54 1.85 -0.59 -7.32
N ILE A 55 1.61 0.54 -7.99
CA ILE A 55 0.26 0.92 -8.44
C ILE A 55 -0.30 -0.12 -9.43
N ILE A 56 0.51 -0.65 -10.34
CA ILE A 56 0.11 -1.74 -11.23
C ILE A 56 -0.26 -2.99 -10.41
N TRP A 57 0.54 -3.34 -9.40
CA TRP A 57 0.23 -4.45 -8.51
C TRP A 57 -1.08 -4.22 -7.72
N LEU A 58 -1.31 -3.00 -7.23
CA LEU A 58 -2.52 -2.65 -6.51
C LEU A 58 -3.77 -2.79 -7.41
N THR A 59 -3.69 -2.30 -8.64
CA THR A 59 -4.79 -2.41 -9.62
C THR A 59 -5.02 -3.86 -10.09
N ALA A 60 -3.97 -4.68 -10.15
CA ALA A 60 -4.08 -6.10 -10.49
C ALA A 60 -4.99 -6.90 -9.55
N LEU A 61 -5.15 -6.47 -8.28
CA LEU A 61 -6.13 -7.09 -7.38
C LEU A 61 -7.56 -6.97 -7.89
N GLY A 62 -7.92 -5.85 -8.55
CA GLY A 62 -9.25 -5.65 -9.13
C GLY A 62 -9.54 -6.64 -10.27
N ILE A 63 -8.55 -6.91 -11.11
CA ILE A 63 -8.63 -7.92 -12.18
C ILE A 63 -8.73 -9.32 -11.56
N ARG A 64 -7.89 -9.60 -10.57
CA ARG A 64 -7.84 -10.90 -9.90
C ARG A 64 -9.15 -11.23 -9.18
N LYS A 65 -9.86 -10.24 -8.63
CA LYS A 65 -11.18 -10.44 -8.02
C LYS A 65 -12.26 -10.86 -9.03
N ARG A 66 -12.07 -10.53 -10.33
CA ARG A 66 -12.96 -10.91 -11.43
C ARG A 66 -12.52 -12.19 -12.16
N SER A 67 -11.26 -12.60 -12.00
CA SER A 67 -10.74 -13.85 -12.58
C SER A 67 -10.83 -15.00 -11.57
N TYR A 68 -11.95 -15.73 -11.63
CA TYR A 68 -12.23 -16.87 -10.75
C TYR A 68 -11.38 -18.12 -11.03
N ALA A 69 -10.68 -18.17 -12.17
CA ALA A 69 -9.92 -19.33 -12.65
C ALA A 69 -8.40 -19.29 -12.34
N SER A 70 -7.93 -18.32 -11.56
CA SER A 70 -6.49 -18.10 -11.37
C SER A 70 -5.88 -18.94 -10.23
N SER A 71 -4.76 -19.62 -10.50
CA SER A 71 -3.97 -20.42 -9.55
C SER A 71 -2.94 -19.62 -8.73
N LEU A 72 -2.87 -18.29 -8.91
CA LEU A 72 -1.84 -17.41 -8.35
C LEU A 72 -1.99 -17.09 -6.85
N GLY A 73 -2.32 -18.09 -6.01
CA GLY A 73 -2.45 -17.95 -4.56
C GLY A 73 -3.85 -17.56 -4.08
N THR A 74 -4.08 -17.44 -2.77
CA THR A 74 -5.43 -17.24 -2.19
C THR A 74 -5.91 -15.79 -2.25
N LEU A 75 -7.24 -15.56 -2.29
CA LEU A 75 -7.86 -14.21 -2.25
C LEU A 75 -7.42 -13.42 -1.01
N ARG A 76 -7.34 -14.10 0.13
CA ARG A 76 -6.86 -13.57 1.41
C ARG A 76 -5.40 -13.10 1.33
N GLY A 77 -4.52 -13.84 0.65
CA GLY A 77 -3.13 -13.43 0.46
C GLY A 77 -2.99 -12.16 -0.36
N TRP A 78 -3.71 -12.05 -1.47
CA TRP A 78 -3.67 -10.84 -2.31
C TRP A 78 -4.24 -9.61 -1.64
N THR A 79 -5.36 -9.73 -0.92
CA THR A 79 -5.93 -8.58 -0.18
C THR A 79 -4.98 -8.12 0.93
N SER A 80 -4.35 -9.05 1.65
CA SER A 80 -3.32 -8.70 2.64
C SER A 80 -2.13 -7.98 1.99
N ALA A 81 -1.63 -8.49 0.86
CA ALA A 81 -0.53 -7.87 0.11
C ALA A 81 -0.91 -6.46 -0.37
N HIS A 82 -2.11 -6.29 -0.92
CA HIS A 82 -2.60 -5.01 -1.42
C HIS A 82 -2.69 -3.94 -0.32
N VAL A 83 -3.17 -4.30 0.87
CA VAL A 83 -3.23 -3.39 2.02
C VAL A 83 -1.83 -2.97 2.46
N TYR A 84 -0.93 -3.93 2.68
CA TYR A 84 0.42 -3.62 3.17
C TYR A 84 1.26 -2.86 2.13
N LEU A 85 1.16 -3.23 0.85
CA LEU A 85 1.85 -2.53 -0.23
C LEU A 85 1.26 -1.13 -0.46
N GLY A 86 -0.06 -0.96 -0.34
CA GLY A 86 -0.71 0.35 -0.41
C GLY A 86 -0.28 1.30 0.70
N LEU A 87 -0.09 0.78 1.93
CA LEU A 87 0.49 1.58 3.02
C LEU A 87 1.95 1.97 2.74
N SER A 88 2.77 1.05 2.19
CA SER A 88 4.15 1.38 1.82
C SER A 88 4.25 2.42 0.71
N LEU A 89 3.24 2.50 -0.16
CA LEU A 89 3.18 3.48 -1.24
C LEU A 89 3.16 4.92 -0.72
N ILE A 90 2.59 5.17 0.47
CA ILE A 90 2.63 6.50 1.11
C ILE A 90 4.08 6.95 1.28
N VAL A 91 4.92 6.11 1.89
CA VAL A 91 6.33 6.42 2.16
C VAL A 91 7.10 6.61 0.87
N VAL A 92 6.95 5.70 -0.09
CA VAL A 92 7.63 5.76 -1.39
C VAL A 92 7.24 7.03 -2.15
N ALA A 93 5.96 7.39 -2.16
CA ALA A 93 5.47 8.59 -2.82
C ALA A 93 5.96 9.87 -2.13
N THR A 94 5.97 9.92 -0.79
CA THR A 94 6.52 11.08 -0.06
C THR A 94 8.01 11.28 -0.34
N LEU A 95 8.79 10.19 -0.41
CA LEU A 95 10.22 10.27 -0.74
C LEU A 95 10.45 10.65 -2.22
N HIS A 96 9.60 10.17 -3.13
CA HIS A 96 9.63 10.53 -4.55
C HIS A 96 9.37 12.03 -4.77
N THR A 97 8.45 12.64 -4.01
CA THR A 97 8.14 14.08 -4.16
C THR A 97 9.26 14.99 -3.67
N GLY A 98 10.27 14.46 -2.95
CA GLY A 98 11.37 15.24 -2.39
C GLY A 98 10.91 16.33 -1.42
N PHE A 99 9.71 16.17 -0.82
CA PHE A 99 9.04 17.18 0.02
C PHE A 99 8.71 18.51 -0.69
N GLN A 100 8.72 18.53 -2.02
CA GLN A 100 8.34 19.71 -2.80
C GLN A 100 6.84 19.75 -3.04
N PHE A 101 6.11 20.22 -2.04
CA PHE A 101 4.68 20.44 -2.15
C PHE A 101 4.38 21.88 -2.61
N GLY A 102 3.77 22.01 -3.79
CA GLY A 102 3.30 23.29 -4.33
C GLY A 102 1.91 23.16 -4.97
N TRP A 103 1.40 24.23 -5.59
CA TRP A 103 0.17 24.21 -6.39
C TRP A 103 0.40 23.56 -7.77
N ASN A 104 0.75 22.28 -7.76
CA ASN A 104 1.10 21.52 -8.95
C ASN A 104 0.32 20.20 -9.02
N LEU A 105 0.21 19.64 -10.23
CA LEU A 105 -0.43 18.35 -10.48
C LEU A 105 0.16 17.23 -9.60
N HIS A 106 1.44 17.31 -9.24
CA HIS A 106 2.09 16.35 -8.33
C HIS A 106 1.38 16.30 -6.97
N THR A 107 1.20 17.45 -6.31
CA THR A 107 0.51 17.54 -5.02
C THR A 107 -0.93 17.07 -5.14
N LEU A 108 -1.60 17.38 -6.25
CA LEU A 108 -2.96 16.90 -6.51
C LEU A 108 -3.03 15.38 -6.58
N CYS A 109 -2.16 14.74 -7.36
CA CYS A 109 -2.06 13.28 -7.47
C CYS A 109 -1.73 12.63 -6.12
N TYR A 110 -0.85 13.26 -5.33
CA TYR A 110 -0.51 12.80 -3.98
C TYR A 110 -1.73 12.84 -3.04
N VAL A 111 -2.49 13.94 -3.03
CA VAL A 111 -3.72 14.06 -2.23
C VAL A 111 -4.76 13.02 -2.66
N LEU A 112 -4.99 12.86 -3.96
CA LEU A 112 -5.91 11.84 -4.48
C LEU A 112 -5.50 10.43 -4.07
N MET A 113 -4.21 10.12 -4.13
CA MET A 113 -3.67 8.84 -3.66
C MET A 113 -3.95 8.63 -2.17
N LEU A 114 -3.74 9.65 -1.33
CA LEU A 114 -4.06 9.57 0.11
C LEU A 114 -5.55 9.31 0.36
N ILE A 115 -6.45 9.95 -0.39
CA ILE A 115 -7.90 9.72 -0.29
C ILE A 115 -8.25 8.26 -0.63
N VAL A 116 -7.66 7.72 -1.72
CA VAL A 116 -7.88 6.33 -2.12
C VAL A 116 -7.40 5.36 -1.03
N ILE A 117 -6.24 5.61 -0.43
CA ILE A 117 -5.71 4.76 0.66
C ILE A 117 -6.60 4.84 1.90
N ALA A 118 -7.07 6.03 2.28
CA ALA A 118 -7.99 6.22 3.40
C ALA A 118 -9.31 5.47 3.18
N SER A 119 -9.86 5.53 1.97
CA SER A 119 -11.05 4.75 1.58
C SER A 119 -10.81 3.24 1.68
N GLY A 120 -9.63 2.76 1.27
CA GLY A 120 -9.22 1.37 1.42
C GLY A 120 -9.15 0.90 2.88
N ILE A 121 -8.59 1.73 3.77
CA ILE A 121 -8.54 1.47 5.22
C ILE A 121 -9.96 1.39 5.78
N PHE A 122 -10.85 2.32 5.42
CA PHE A 122 -12.24 2.29 5.83
C PHE A 122 -12.95 0.99 5.39
N GLY A 123 -12.76 0.58 4.13
CA GLY A 123 -13.29 -0.69 3.62
C GLY A 123 -12.80 -1.91 4.41
N MET A 124 -11.54 -1.92 4.84
CA MET A 124 -10.98 -2.98 5.70
C MET A 124 -11.65 -3.01 7.07
N VAL A 125 -11.80 -1.85 7.71
CA VAL A 125 -12.42 -1.74 9.05
C VAL A 125 -13.86 -2.27 9.02
N VAL A 126 -14.63 -1.87 8.00
CA VAL A 126 -15.98 -2.40 7.75
C VAL A 126 -15.94 -3.91 7.57
N TYR A 127 -15.03 -4.44 6.74
CA TYR A 127 -14.94 -5.88 6.50
C TYR A 127 -14.61 -6.69 7.76
N LEU A 128 -13.80 -6.16 8.68
CA LEU A 128 -13.47 -6.84 9.94
C LEU A 128 -14.58 -6.73 10.98
N ARG A 129 -15.28 -5.59 11.06
CA ARG A 129 -16.24 -5.29 12.13
C ARG A 129 -17.62 -5.94 11.91
N TYR A 130 -18.14 -5.93 10.69
CA TYR A 130 -19.49 -6.42 10.40
C TYR A 130 -19.69 -7.94 10.59
N PRO A 131 -18.78 -8.84 10.17
CA PRO A 131 -18.96 -10.27 10.44
C PRO A 131 -18.89 -10.60 11.94
N GLN A 132 -18.10 -9.85 12.73
CA GLN A 132 -18.07 -10.00 14.20
C GLN A 132 -19.42 -9.59 14.84
N LEU A 133 -20.02 -8.50 14.37
CA LEU A 133 -21.34 -8.07 14.83
C LEU A 133 -22.43 -9.09 14.45
N MET A 134 -22.42 -9.65 13.24
CA MET A 134 -23.35 -10.72 12.84
C MET A 134 -23.16 -12.00 13.65
N SER A 135 -21.92 -12.38 13.99
CA SER A 135 -21.67 -13.54 14.86
C SER A 135 -22.12 -13.30 16.30
N SER A 136 -21.92 -12.09 16.82
CA SER A 136 -22.35 -11.72 18.18
C SER A 136 -23.88 -11.65 18.28
N ASN A 137 -24.53 -11.06 17.27
CA ASN A 137 -25.98 -10.95 17.21
C ASN A 137 -26.67 -12.31 17.00
N ARG A 138 -26.03 -13.26 16.28
CA ARG A 138 -26.48 -14.67 16.20
C ARG A 138 -26.21 -15.47 17.48
N ALA A 139 -25.24 -15.05 18.29
CA ALA A 139 -24.93 -15.69 19.58
C ALA A 139 -25.82 -15.20 20.73
N GLY A 140 -26.82 -14.34 20.46
CA GLY A 140 -27.82 -13.93 21.44
C GLY A 140 -27.28 -13.15 22.62
N ARG A 141 -26.26 -12.29 22.40
CA ARG A 141 -25.74 -11.33 23.39
C ARG A 141 -25.82 -9.92 22.86
#